data_AF-A0A949DRN8-F1
#
_entry.id   AF-A0A949DRN8-F1
#
_cell.length_a   1.000
_cell.length_b   1.000
_cell.length_c   1.000
_cell.angle_alpha   90.00
_cell.angle_beta   90.00
_cell.angle_gamma   90.00
#
_symmetry.space_group_name_H-M   'P 1'
#
loop_
_entity.id
_entity.type
_entity.pdbx_description
1 polymer ?
#
loop_
_entity_poly.entity_id
_entity_poly.type
_entity_poly.pdbx_seq_one_letter_code
_entity_poly.pdbx_strand_id
1 'polypeptide(L)'
;MEIRFISHIRASNQNGTGFFYIPKDKAGSLGPGDWVRVQASNDIYFFAKTIFYSNQIGIYVPKKIVQNNNLLNNKIEIRLQRINGFYASVSLDGRLYIPQAVAEVQKLKRNDVVLVKAIKDDKIIREKYSKIHITFRGREGRSEYTCVFDKYFHGKEYIFTIEKQTAEVNIEKLNPIIISALKNTHYAFIGGDSVIAFSGNKMPIIINSNIKYCDIAFYLGAYFADGTKKGNSWAICASTFDQARAYLKMHNFLIKDSSPEFIISYTNIYKINPEEVKKELVKIWEDKIGIRVNKTRIREPIGKSPGKWNKYGTLIIREHRIALLDFYNSLLGSLLKEILFNKDKRLAIDFICGVLEGDGYAPATKRGHITISTNKNEATILENILDAVQIKFKIYKEHQNSYFLRIGALEILRNFHFLKDKIFILYPERHKAFFERLKTVGGVRFFIEGHEPTGWVKAWLKENGFLNAEYDTTEKGEELGKNLKNATSL
;
A
#
# COMPACT_ATOMS: atom_id res chain seq x y z
N MET A 1 10.34 5.50 -40.28
CA MET A 1 10.51 5.29 -41.73
C MET A 1 9.20 5.66 -42.40
N GLU A 2 9.27 6.58 -43.36
CA GLU A 2 8.11 7.14 -44.07
C GLU A 2 8.16 6.69 -45.54
N ILE A 3 7.05 6.18 -46.06
CA ILE A 3 6.91 5.72 -47.45
C ILE A 3 5.95 6.67 -48.15
N ARG A 4 6.29 7.15 -49.35
CA ARG A 4 5.42 7.99 -50.17
C ARG A 4 5.24 7.39 -51.56
N PHE A 5 4.01 7.38 -52.06
CA PHE A 5 3.68 6.90 -53.41
C PHE A 5 2.31 7.41 -53.86
N ILE A 6 2.05 7.35 -55.17
CA ILE A 6 0.72 7.64 -55.73
C ILE A 6 -0.01 6.31 -55.92
N SER A 7 -1.26 6.23 -55.46
CA SER A 7 -2.12 5.07 -55.70
C SER A 7 -3.55 5.47 -56.01
N HIS A 8 -4.26 4.57 -56.68
CA HIS A 8 -5.71 4.63 -56.86
C HIS A 8 -6.42 3.99 -55.67
N ILE A 9 -7.40 4.70 -55.10
CA ILE A 9 -8.32 4.12 -54.11
C ILE A 9 -9.51 3.54 -54.84
N ARG A 10 -9.64 2.21 -54.81
CA ARG A 10 -10.72 1.46 -55.47
C ARG A 10 -11.80 1.11 -54.46
N ALA A 11 -13.03 0.88 -54.94
CA ALA A 11 -14.06 0.29 -54.09
C ALA A 11 -13.68 -1.15 -53.75
N SER A 12 -13.64 -1.48 -52.45
CA SER A 12 -13.36 -2.84 -51.97
C SER A 12 -14.61 -3.68 -51.77
N ASN A 13 -15.76 -3.02 -51.55
CA ASN A 13 -17.03 -3.69 -51.32
C ASN A 13 -18.19 -2.78 -51.75
N GLN A 14 -19.39 -3.35 -51.82
CA GLN A 14 -20.62 -2.61 -52.11
C GLN A 14 -21.00 -1.60 -51.01
N ASN A 15 -20.36 -1.68 -49.84
CA ASN A 15 -20.65 -0.83 -48.69
C ASN A 15 -19.90 0.52 -48.71
N GLY A 16 -19.02 0.76 -49.69
CA GLY A 16 -18.29 2.02 -49.87
C GLY A 16 -16.96 2.10 -49.12
N THR A 17 -16.40 0.98 -48.66
CA THR A 17 -15.02 0.93 -48.15
C THR A 17 -14.04 1.03 -49.31
N GLY A 18 -13.01 1.86 -49.18
CA GLY A 18 -11.96 2.01 -50.19
C GLY A 18 -10.80 1.04 -49.96
N PHE A 19 -9.97 0.82 -50.96
CA PHE A 19 -8.74 0.04 -50.85
C PHE A 19 -7.67 0.53 -51.81
N PHE A 20 -6.42 0.58 -51.36
CA PHE A 20 -5.27 0.86 -52.20
C PHE A 20 -4.16 -0.16 -51.97
N TYR A 21 -3.37 -0.40 -53.01
CA TYR A 21 -2.23 -1.30 -52.98
C TYR A 21 -0.95 -0.54 -52.65
N ILE A 22 -0.07 -1.15 -51.88
CA ILE A 22 1.29 -0.67 -51.66
C ILE A 22 2.17 -1.19 -52.81
N PRO A 23 2.89 -0.32 -53.55
CA PRO A 23 3.79 -0.74 -54.61
C PRO A 23 4.81 -1.79 -54.14
N LYS A 24 5.11 -2.80 -54.97
CA LYS A 24 5.97 -3.93 -54.60
C LYS A 24 7.38 -3.49 -54.17
N ASP A 25 7.92 -2.46 -54.80
CA ASP A 25 9.22 -1.85 -54.49
C ASP A 25 9.24 -1.13 -53.13
N LYS A 26 8.08 -0.73 -52.61
CA LYS A 26 7.91 -0.12 -51.29
C LYS A 26 7.46 -1.11 -50.20
N ALA A 27 6.87 -2.23 -50.63
CA ALA A 27 6.31 -3.25 -49.75
C ALA A 27 7.37 -4.00 -48.92
N GLY A 28 8.63 -4.06 -49.37
CA GLY A 28 9.70 -4.76 -48.63
C GLY A 28 9.96 -4.27 -47.20
N SER A 29 9.41 -3.10 -46.86
CA SER A 29 9.58 -2.43 -45.58
C SER A 29 8.34 -2.49 -44.66
N LEU A 30 7.24 -3.12 -45.13
CA LEU A 30 6.00 -3.34 -44.39
C LEU A 30 5.48 -4.78 -44.62
N GLY A 31 5.27 -5.53 -43.54
CA GLY A 31 4.64 -6.85 -43.60
C GLY A 31 3.12 -6.78 -43.49
N PRO A 32 2.37 -7.84 -43.88
CA PRO A 32 0.96 -7.96 -43.55
C PRO A 32 0.73 -7.92 -42.03
N GLY A 33 -0.27 -7.17 -41.57
CA GLY A 33 -0.61 -7.02 -40.16
C GLY A 33 0.10 -5.87 -39.44
N ASP A 34 1.09 -5.23 -40.08
CA ASP A 34 1.71 -4.01 -39.57
C ASP A 34 0.68 -2.88 -39.47
N TRP A 35 0.74 -2.13 -38.37
CA TRP A 35 -0.02 -0.90 -38.24
C TRP A 35 0.75 0.27 -38.86
N VAL A 36 0.01 1.12 -39.57
CA VAL A 36 0.54 2.33 -40.19
C VAL A 36 -0.39 3.51 -39.93
N ARG A 37 0.20 4.69 -39.83
CA ARG A 37 -0.49 5.96 -40.02
C ARG A 37 -0.51 6.25 -41.52
N VAL A 38 -1.71 6.43 -42.05
CA VAL A 38 -1.97 6.78 -43.44
C VAL A 38 -2.29 8.25 -43.53
N GLN A 39 -1.61 8.97 -44.41
CA GLN A 39 -1.98 10.32 -44.83
C GLN A 39 -2.36 10.28 -46.31
N ALA A 40 -3.62 10.59 -46.62
CA ALA A 40 -4.21 10.52 -47.95
C ALA A 40 -4.62 11.93 -48.43
N SER A 41 -3.63 12.83 -48.56
CA SER A 41 -3.71 14.31 -48.63
C SER A 41 -3.35 15.01 -47.30
N ASN A 42 -3.05 16.31 -47.35
CA ASN A 42 -2.55 17.10 -46.22
C ASN A 42 -3.47 17.03 -44.99
N ASP A 43 -4.79 17.00 -45.21
CA ASP A 43 -5.80 17.09 -44.13
C ASP A 43 -6.47 15.75 -43.78
N ILE A 44 -6.11 14.67 -44.47
CA ILE A 44 -6.78 13.36 -44.31
C ILE A 44 -5.79 12.37 -43.71
N TYR A 45 -5.99 12.04 -42.44
CA TYR A 45 -5.18 11.05 -41.74
C TYR A 45 -6.04 9.98 -41.06
N PHE A 46 -5.52 8.75 -41.00
CA PHE A 46 -6.12 7.67 -40.23
C PHE A 46 -5.11 6.55 -39.92
N PHE A 47 -5.49 5.64 -39.03
CA PHE A 47 -4.71 4.44 -38.74
C PHE A 47 -5.32 3.22 -39.39
N ALA A 48 -4.48 2.37 -39.97
CA ALA A 48 -4.92 1.14 -40.59
C ALA A 48 -3.88 0.03 -40.48
N LYS A 49 -4.33 -1.21 -40.66
CA LYS A 49 -3.45 -2.37 -40.85
C LYS A 49 -3.18 -2.58 -42.32
N THR A 50 -1.94 -2.91 -42.63
CA THR A 50 -1.60 -3.56 -43.90
C THR A 50 -2.23 -4.94 -43.94
N ILE A 51 -2.79 -5.32 -45.08
CA ILE A 51 -3.39 -6.63 -45.30
C ILE A 51 -2.91 -7.19 -46.63
N PHE A 52 -2.92 -8.51 -46.73
CA PHE A 52 -2.70 -9.18 -48.00
C PHE A 52 -4.04 -9.37 -48.71
N TYR A 53 -4.18 -8.81 -49.91
CA TYR A 53 -5.39 -8.89 -50.71
C TYR A 53 -5.00 -9.07 -52.18
N SER A 54 -5.59 -10.06 -52.85
CA SER A 54 -5.33 -10.35 -54.28
C SER A 54 -3.83 -10.39 -54.64
N ASN A 55 -3.04 -11.14 -53.86
CA ASN A 55 -1.60 -11.35 -54.05
C ASN A 55 -0.70 -10.11 -53.87
N GLN A 56 -1.22 -9.03 -53.25
CA GLN A 56 -0.44 -7.84 -52.96
C GLN A 56 -0.82 -7.24 -51.60
N ILE A 57 0.12 -6.53 -50.96
CA ILE A 57 -0.16 -5.82 -49.72
C ILE A 57 -0.92 -4.53 -50.03
N GLY A 58 -1.96 -4.23 -49.26
CA GLY A 58 -2.68 -2.98 -49.34
C GLY A 58 -3.39 -2.64 -48.04
N ILE A 59 -4.19 -1.57 -48.07
CA ILE A 59 -4.83 -0.99 -46.89
C ILE A 59 -6.28 -0.64 -47.24
N TYR A 60 -7.20 -1.01 -46.33
CA TYR A 60 -8.57 -0.52 -46.39
C TYR A 60 -8.65 0.93 -45.93
N VAL A 61 -9.38 1.74 -46.70
CA VAL A 61 -9.73 3.11 -46.36
C VAL A 61 -11.13 3.11 -45.75
N PRO A 62 -11.30 3.57 -44.49
CA PRO A 62 -12.61 3.59 -43.83
C PRO A 62 -13.68 4.29 -44.65
N LYS A 63 -14.88 3.69 -44.72
CA LYS A 63 -16.03 4.22 -45.49
C LYS A 63 -16.27 5.71 -45.24
N LYS A 64 -16.30 6.15 -43.98
CA LYS A 64 -16.52 7.56 -43.64
C LYS A 64 -15.47 8.49 -44.26
N ILE A 65 -14.21 8.08 -44.28
CA ILE A 65 -13.11 8.86 -44.87
C ILE A 65 -13.26 8.92 -46.39
N VAL A 66 -13.59 7.79 -47.01
CA VAL A 66 -13.85 7.70 -48.45
C VAL A 66 -15.01 8.60 -48.88
N GLN A 67 -16.13 8.54 -48.15
CA GLN A 67 -17.35 9.29 -48.45
C GLN A 67 -17.19 10.79 -48.19
N ASN A 68 -16.62 11.16 -47.04
CA ASN A 68 -16.49 12.58 -46.67
C ASN A 68 -15.52 13.35 -47.57
N ASN A 69 -14.59 12.65 -48.22
CA ASN A 69 -13.53 13.27 -49.01
C ASN A 69 -13.56 12.83 -50.50
N ASN A 70 -14.63 12.16 -50.95
CA ASN A 70 -14.80 11.68 -52.33
C ASN A 70 -13.55 10.97 -52.90
N LEU A 71 -13.00 10.00 -52.16
CA LEU A 71 -11.70 9.41 -52.50
C LEU A 71 -11.75 8.28 -53.56
N LEU A 72 -12.94 7.76 -53.90
CA LEU A 72 -13.05 6.63 -54.82
C LEU A 72 -12.63 6.99 -56.25
N ASN A 73 -11.90 6.08 -56.88
CA ASN A 73 -11.39 6.16 -58.25
C ASN A 73 -10.46 7.36 -58.53
N ASN A 74 -10.00 8.03 -57.47
CA ASN A 74 -9.04 9.11 -57.55
C ASN A 74 -7.61 8.60 -57.32
N LYS A 75 -6.65 9.19 -58.05
CA LYS A 75 -5.21 9.05 -57.78
C LYS A 75 -4.84 10.03 -56.68
N ILE A 76 -4.28 9.51 -55.58
CA ILE A 76 -3.92 10.33 -54.43
C ILE A 76 -2.49 9.99 -54.01
N GLU A 77 -1.72 11.00 -53.60
CA GLU A 77 -0.45 10.79 -52.92
C GLU A 77 -0.73 10.24 -51.51
N ILE A 78 -0.20 9.06 -51.24
CA ILE A 78 -0.32 8.37 -49.96
C ILE A 78 1.03 8.40 -49.27
N ARG A 79 1.01 8.83 -48.01
CA ARG A 79 2.15 8.71 -47.10
C ARG A 79 1.83 7.70 -46.02
N LEU A 80 2.72 6.73 -45.83
CA LEU A 80 2.62 5.70 -44.81
C LEU A 80 3.77 5.85 -43.84
N GLN A 81 3.44 5.89 -42.55
CA GLN A 81 4.42 5.82 -41.48
C GLN A 81 4.10 4.59 -40.63
N ARG A 82 5.05 3.66 -40.53
CA ARG A 82 4.93 2.52 -39.61
C ARG A 82 4.84 3.04 -38.19
N ILE A 83 3.88 2.55 -37.42
CA ILE A 83 3.74 2.89 -36.01
C ILE A 83 4.27 1.75 -35.14
N ASN A 84 4.92 2.11 -34.03
CA ASN A 84 5.34 1.15 -33.02
C ASN A 84 4.20 0.94 -32.00
N GLY A 85 3.38 -0.09 -32.24
CA GLY A 85 2.20 -0.40 -31.42
C GLY A 85 0.98 -0.75 -32.26
N PHE A 86 -0.21 -0.57 -31.70
CA PHE A 86 -1.47 -0.78 -32.40
C PHE A 86 -2.45 0.36 -32.13
N TYR A 87 -3.28 0.65 -33.12
CA TYR A 87 -4.42 1.55 -32.93
C TYR A 87 -5.61 0.78 -32.35
N ALA A 88 -6.23 1.36 -31.33
CA ALA A 88 -7.47 0.86 -30.76
C ALA A 88 -8.25 2.00 -30.10
N SER A 89 -9.58 1.91 -30.16
CA SER A 89 -10.46 2.83 -29.43
C SER A 89 -10.66 2.34 -28.00
N VAL A 90 -10.68 3.27 -27.04
CA VAL A 90 -11.08 2.98 -25.66
C VAL A 90 -12.61 3.10 -25.54
N SER A 91 -13.25 2.08 -24.97
CA SER A 91 -14.69 2.06 -24.73
C SER A 91 -15.11 3.04 -23.63
N LEU A 92 -16.41 3.31 -23.50
CA LEU A 92 -16.97 4.22 -22.49
C LEU A 92 -16.59 3.83 -21.05
N ASP A 93 -16.48 2.53 -20.78
CA ASP A 93 -16.06 1.97 -19.50
C ASP A 93 -14.54 1.87 -19.33
N GLY A 94 -13.76 2.42 -20.26
CA GLY A 94 -12.30 2.49 -20.20
C GLY A 94 -11.59 1.22 -20.64
N ARG A 95 -12.27 0.26 -21.28
CA ARG A 95 -11.65 -0.97 -21.79
C ARG A 95 -10.96 -0.74 -23.13
N LEU A 96 -9.85 -1.42 -23.30
CA LEU A 96 -9.06 -1.47 -24.51
C LEU A 96 -9.12 -2.88 -25.07
N TYR A 97 -9.50 -3.01 -26.35
CA TYR A 97 -9.44 -4.28 -27.08
C TYR A 97 -8.05 -4.49 -27.66
N ILE A 98 -7.47 -5.65 -27.36
CA ILE A 98 -6.12 -6.01 -27.78
C ILE A 98 -6.22 -6.85 -29.04
N PRO A 99 -5.58 -6.46 -30.15
CA PRO A 99 -5.57 -7.26 -31.36
C PRO A 99 -4.98 -8.65 -31.11
N GLN A 100 -5.61 -9.68 -31.70
CA GLN A 100 -5.18 -11.09 -31.58
C GLN A 100 -3.67 -11.28 -31.83
N ALA A 101 -3.14 -10.70 -32.90
CA ALA A 101 -1.71 -10.78 -33.22
C ALA A 101 -0.80 -10.22 -32.12
N VAL A 102 -1.20 -9.13 -31.44
CA VAL A 102 -0.45 -8.57 -30.30
C VAL A 102 -0.52 -9.51 -29.10
N ALA A 103 -1.70 -10.08 -28.84
CA ALA A 103 -1.90 -11.04 -27.76
C ALA A 103 -1.08 -12.33 -27.98
N GLU A 104 -0.97 -12.81 -29.21
CA GLU A 104 -0.18 -13.98 -29.59
C GLU A 104 1.32 -13.73 -29.43
N VAL A 105 1.83 -12.59 -29.94
CA VAL A 105 3.24 -12.19 -29.78
C VAL A 105 3.63 -12.08 -28.31
N GLN A 106 2.77 -11.47 -27.49
CA GLN A 106 2.99 -11.33 -26.05
C GLN A 106 2.63 -12.58 -25.24
N LYS A 107 2.13 -13.64 -25.90
CA LYS A 107 1.64 -14.89 -25.26
C LYS A 107 0.72 -14.61 -24.08
N LEU A 108 -0.26 -13.73 -24.28
CA LEU A 108 -1.18 -13.29 -23.23
C LEU A 108 -2.13 -14.42 -22.84
N LYS A 109 -2.28 -14.60 -21.53
CA LYS A 109 -3.22 -15.51 -20.87
C LYS A 109 -4.17 -14.70 -19.99
N ARG A 110 -5.27 -15.34 -19.60
CA ARG A 110 -6.24 -14.72 -18.69
C ARG A 110 -5.55 -14.40 -17.36
N ASN A 111 -5.80 -13.19 -16.84
CA ASN A 111 -5.21 -12.64 -15.63
C ASN A 111 -3.71 -12.30 -15.70
N ASP A 112 -3.07 -12.39 -16.86
CA ASP A 112 -1.73 -11.82 -17.03
C ASP A 112 -1.76 -10.33 -16.70
N VAL A 113 -0.72 -9.85 -16.04
CA VAL A 113 -0.51 -8.42 -15.81
C VAL A 113 0.27 -7.85 -16.99
N VAL A 114 -0.19 -6.72 -17.51
CA VAL A 114 0.44 -6.01 -18.60
C VAL A 114 0.66 -4.54 -18.25
N LEU A 115 1.72 -3.96 -18.77
CA LEU A 115 1.93 -2.52 -18.85
C LEU A 115 1.36 -2.03 -20.18
N VAL A 116 0.34 -1.18 -20.12
CA VAL A 116 -0.27 -0.53 -21.28
C VAL A 116 0.24 0.89 -21.35
N LYS A 117 0.79 1.29 -22.50
CA LYS A 117 1.24 2.66 -22.75
C LYS A 117 0.41 3.27 -23.87
N ALA A 118 -0.16 4.45 -23.63
CA ALA A 118 -0.77 5.27 -24.68
C ALA A 118 0.26 6.25 -25.21
N ILE A 119 0.36 6.33 -26.53
CA ILE A 119 1.33 7.13 -27.28
C ILE A 119 0.57 8.11 -28.18
N LYS A 120 0.98 9.37 -28.14
CA LYS A 120 0.54 10.43 -29.05
C LYS A 120 1.76 11.24 -29.46
N ASP A 121 1.92 11.48 -30.77
CA ASP A 121 3.04 12.24 -31.33
C ASP A 121 4.40 11.73 -30.82
N ASP A 122 4.57 10.41 -30.85
CA ASP A 122 5.76 9.67 -30.38
C ASP A 122 6.12 9.84 -28.89
N LYS A 123 5.24 10.46 -28.09
CA LYS A 123 5.39 10.60 -26.64
C LYS A 123 4.43 9.68 -25.90
N ILE A 124 4.94 9.02 -24.86
CA ILE A 124 4.10 8.31 -23.90
C ILE A 124 3.32 9.34 -23.09
N ILE A 125 2.01 9.39 -23.26
CA ILE A 125 1.13 10.32 -22.54
C ILE A 125 0.56 9.70 -21.28
N ARG A 126 0.53 8.35 -21.20
CA ARG A 126 0.04 7.62 -20.04
C ARG A 126 0.53 6.19 -20.05
N GLU A 127 0.94 5.73 -18.88
CA GLU A 127 1.22 4.33 -18.59
C GLU A 127 0.23 3.82 -17.55
N LYS A 128 -0.19 2.56 -17.68
CA LYS A 128 -1.05 1.91 -16.71
C LYS A 128 -0.85 0.41 -16.70
N TYR A 129 -0.69 -0.15 -15.51
CA TYR A 129 -0.78 -1.59 -15.32
C TYR A 129 -2.23 -2.06 -15.30
N SER A 130 -2.52 -3.13 -16.02
CA SER A 130 -3.84 -3.76 -16.05
C SER A 130 -3.71 -5.27 -16.11
N LYS A 131 -4.79 -5.97 -15.75
CA LYS A 131 -4.95 -7.39 -16.03
C LYS A 131 -5.61 -7.63 -17.38
N ILE A 132 -5.24 -8.74 -17.99
CA ILE A 132 -5.88 -9.27 -19.20
C ILE A 132 -7.15 -10.02 -18.83
N HIS A 133 -8.24 -9.65 -19.48
CA HIS A 133 -9.49 -10.39 -19.51
C HIS A 133 -9.65 -11.06 -20.88
N ILE A 134 -10.08 -12.32 -20.89
CA ILE A 134 -10.32 -13.09 -22.11
C ILE A 134 -11.78 -13.52 -22.12
N THR A 135 -12.49 -13.20 -23.19
CA THR A 135 -13.85 -13.66 -23.45
C THR A 135 -13.86 -14.59 -24.67
N PHE A 136 -14.40 -15.80 -24.51
CA PHE A 136 -14.51 -16.77 -25.60
C PHE A 136 -15.85 -16.59 -26.32
N ARG A 137 -15.84 -16.30 -27.62
CA ARG A 137 -17.06 -16.23 -28.43
C ARG A 137 -17.30 -17.58 -29.11
N GLY A 138 -18.16 -18.39 -28.49
CA GLY A 138 -18.39 -19.80 -28.87
C GLY A 138 -18.85 -20.06 -30.30
N ARG A 139 -19.42 -19.08 -31.02
CA ARG A 139 -19.85 -19.25 -32.42
C ARG A 139 -18.72 -19.06 -33.45
N GLU A 140 -17.64 -18.36 -33.10
CA GLU A 140 -16.56 -18.01 -34.03
C GLU A 140 -15.22 -18.66 -33.68
N GLY A 141 -15.13 -19.37 -32.55
CA GLY A 141 -13.87 -19.96 -32.07
C GLY A 141 -12.79 -18.92 -31.76
N ARG A 142 -13.15 -17.65 -31.61
CA ARG A 142 -12.22 -16.53 -31.39
C ARG A 142 -12.22 -16.07 -29.94
N SER A 143 -11.02 -15.77 -29.45
CA SER A 143 -10.80 -15.19 -28.13
C SER A 143 -10.70 -13.68 -28.24
N GLU A 144 -11.45 -12.96 -27.41
CA GLU A 144 -11.35 -11.50 -27.31
C GLU A 144 -10.53 -11.12 -26.08
N TYR A 145 -9.42 -10.43 -26.33
CA TYR A 145 -8.51 -9.95 -25.29
C TYR A 145 -8.83 -8.49 -24.97
N THR A 146 -9.08 -8.22 -23.69
CA THR A 146 -9.37 -6.87 -23.21
C THR A 146 -8.61 -6.55 -21.93
N CYS A 147 -8.37 -5.27 -21.68
CA CYS A 147 -7.80 -4.78 -20.43
C CYS A 147 -8.39 -3.40 -20.08
N VAL A 148 -8.27 -2.96 -18.83
CA VAL A 148 -8.79 -1.65 -18.39
C VAL A 148 -7.69 -0.61 -18.50
N PHE A 149 -7.87 0.37 -19.39
CA PHE A 149 -7.00 1.52 -19.51
C PHE A 149 -7.57 2.72 -18.75
N ASP A 150 -8.28 3.65 -19.37
CA ASP A 150 -8.87 4.78 -18.66
C ASP A 150 -10.01 5.40 -19.48
N LYS A 151 -11.18 5.59 -18.86
CA LYS A 151 -12.35 6.18 -19.51
C LYS A 151 -12.09 7.60 -20.04
N TYR A 152 -11.10 8.33 -19.50
CA TYR A 152 -10.70 9.65 -19.99
C TYR A 152 -10.20 9.65 -21.46
N PHE A 153 -9.81 8.47 -21.96
CA PHE A 153 -9.30 8.26 -23.31
C PHE A 153 -10.41 7.83 -24.29
N HIS A 154 -11.66 7.73 -23.83
CA HIS A 154 -12.79 7.38 -24.67
C HIS A 154 -12.96 8.37 -25.83
N GLY A 155 -13.24 7.84 -27.03
CA GLY A 155 -13.51 8.63 -28.24
C GLY A 155 -12.30 9.35 -28.83
N LYS A 156 -11.12 9.19 -28.24
CA LYS A 156 -9.86 9.81 -28.70
C LYS A 156 -8.99 8.77 -29.39
N GLU A 157 -8.28 9.21 -30.43
CA GLU A 157 -7.40 8.34 -31.22
C GLU A 157 -6.00 8.28 -30.60
N TYR A 158 -5.56 7.07 -30.24
CA TYR A 158 -4.25 6.83 -29.64
C TYR A 158 -3.62 5.56 -30.18
N ILE A 159 -2.28 5.54 -30.13
CA ILE A 159 -1.49 4.33 -30.37
C ILE A 159 -1.22 3.69 -29.01
N PHE A 160 -1.34 2.38 -28.93
CA PHE A 160 -1.09 1.62 -27.72
C PHE A 160 0.06 0.63 -27.91
N THR A 161 0.90 0.50 -26.89
CA THR A 161 1.81 -0.64 -26.74
C THR A 161 1.43 -1.42 -25.50
N ILE A 162 1.61 -2.74 -25.56
CA ILE A 162 1.33 -3.64 -24.45
C ILE A 162 2.56 -4.52 -24.23
N GLU A 163 2.98 -4.57 -22.97
CA GLU A 163 4.11 -5.36 -22.53
C GLU A 163 3.68 -6.27 -21.37
N LYS A 164 3.78 -7.58 -21.58
CA LYS A 164 3.50 -8.57 -20.53
C LYS A 164 4.52 -8.47 -19.41
N GLN A 165 4.04 -8.29 -18.18
CA GLN A 165 4.86 -8.32 -16.98
C GLN A 165 4.96 -9.78 -16.51
N THR A 166 6.17 -10.24 -16.21
CA THR A 166 6.41 -11.63 -15.82
C THR A 166 6.12 -11.87 -14.34
N ALA A 167 5.30 -12.87 -14.04
CA ALA A 167 5.11 -13.36 -12.68
C ALA A 167 6.23 -14.32 -12.23
N GLU A 168 6.81 -15.07 -13.17
CA GLU A 168 7.61 -16.28 -12.88
C GLU A 168 9.10 -16.02 -12.61
N VAL A 169 9.69 -14.97 -13.19
CA VAL A 169 11.16 -14.81 -13.25
C VAL A 169 11.81 -14.62 -11.87
N ASN A 170 11.04 -14.40 -10.81
CA ASN A 170 11.57 -14.11 -9.47
C ASN A 170 10.75 -14.71 -8.31
N ILE A 171 9.93 -15.76 -8.50
CA ILE A 171 9.16 -16.36 -7.37
C ILE A 171 10.10 -16.84 -6.26
N GLU A 172 11.25 -17.41 -6.63
CA GLU A 172 12.33 -17.80 -5.69
C GLU A 172 12.92 -16.62 -4.91
N LYS A 173 12.73 -15.38 -5.39
CA LYS A 173 13.15 -14.15 -4.70
C LYS A 173 12.07 -13.54 -3.81
N LEU A 174 10.80 -13.98 -3.93
CA LEU A 174 9.79 -13.53 -2.97
C LEU A 174 10.07 -14.19 -1.64
N ASN A 175 10.23 -13.36 -0.61
CA ASN A 175 10.28 -13.92 0.71
C ASN A 175 8.93 -14.55 1.10
N PRO A 176 8.90 -15.51 2.03
CA PRO A 176 7.68 -16.18 2.44
C PRO A 176 6.57 -15.25 2.94
N ILE A 177 6.94 -14.08 3.48
CA ILE A 177 6.01 -13.07 3.99
C ILE A 177 5.16 -12.52 2.85
N ILE A 178 5.79 -12.14 1.73
CA ILE A 178 5.08 -11.62 0.55
C ILE A 178 4.24 -12.72 -0.09
N ILE A 179 4.77 -13.95 -0.19
CA ILE A 179 4.00 -15.09 -0.74
C ILE A 179 2.72 -15.31 0.06
N SER A 180 2.81 -15.27 1.40
CA SER A 180 1.67 -15.36 2.31
C SER A 180 0.70 -14.18 2.12
N ALA A 181 1.22 -12.95 2.04
CA ALA A 181 0.41 -11.74 1.91
C ALA A 181 -0.34 -11.63 0.57
N LEU A 182 0.25 -12.18 -0.50
CA LEU A 182 -0.31 -12.18 -1.85
C LEU A 182 -1.19 -13.39 -2.16
N LYS A 183 -1.45 -14.27 -1.18
CA LYS A 183 -2.31 -15.44 -1.35
C LYS A 183 -3.67 -15.00 -1.91
N ASN A 184 -4.11 -15.63 -3.00
CA ASN A 184 -5.34 -15.33 -3.75
C ASN A 184 -5.34 -13.99 -4.51
N THR A 185 -4.18 -13.38 -4.75
CA THR A 185 -4.05 -12.22 -5.63
C THR A 185 -3.37 -12.62 -6.95
N HIS A 186 -3.66 -11.86 -8.01
CA HIS A 186 -2.85 -11.92 -9.23
C HIS A 186 -1.78 -10.85 -9.13
N TYR A 187 -0.52 -11.21 -9.30
CA TYR A 187 0.58 -10.27 -9.16
C TYR A 187 1.64 -10.46 -10.25
N ALA A 188 2.46 -9.43 -10.44
CA ALA A 188 3.64 -9.47 -11.30
C ALA A 188 4.75 -8.57 -10.77
N PHE A 189 5.99 -8.88 -11.14
CA PHE A 189 7.13 -8.01 -10.86
C PHE A 189 7.18 -6.90 -11.90
N ILE A 190 7.46 -5.68 -11.43
CA ILE A 190 7.52 -4.48 -12.28
C ILE A 190 8.86 -3.76 -12.20
N GLY A 191 9.89 -4.42 -11.65
CA GLY A 191 11.26 -3.93 -11.53
C GLY A 191 11.72 -3.71 -10.09
N GLY A 192 13.03 -3.92 -9.85
CA GLY A 192 13.64 -3.80 -8.51
C GLY A 192 12.94 -4.67 -7.46
N ASP A 193 12.71 -4.09 -6.28
CA ASP A 193 11.97 -4.71 -5.17
C ASP A 193 10.46 -4.38 -5.23
N SER A 194 9.86 -4.26 -6.42
CA SER A 194 8.44 -3.87 -6.57
C SER A 194 7.58 -4.93 -7.24
N VAL A 195 6.44 -5.21 -6.61
CA VAL A 195 5.41 -6.13 -7.10
C VAL A 195 4.10 -5.39 -7.21
N ILE A 196 3.42 -5.52 -8.34
CA ILE A 196 2.03 -5.07 -8.47
C ILE A 196 1.09 -6.20 -8.14
N ALA A 197 0.08 -5.95 -7.30
CA ALA A 197 -0.89 -6.93 -6.87
C ALA A 197 -2.34 -6.49 -7.17
N PHE A 198 -3.13 -7.44 -7.68
CA PHE A 198 -4.54 -7.29 -8.02
C PHE A 198 -5.40 -8.27 -7.22
N SER A 199 -6.21 -7.73 -6.30
CA SER A 199 -7.24 -8.47 -5.56
C SER A 199 -8.57 -8.39 -6.33
N GLY A 200 -8.90 -9.40 -7.14
CA GLY A 200 -10.12 -9.38 -7.96
C GLY A 200 -10.17 -8.18 -8.94
N ASN A 201 -11.30 -7.46 -8.98
CA ASN A 201 -11.48 -6.25 -9.82
C ASN A 201 -11.16 -4.94 -9.07
N LYS A 202 -10.56 -5.02 -7.88
CA LYS A 202 -10.20 -3.85 -7.07
C LYS A 202 -9.04 -3.07 -7.72
N MET A 203 -8.89 -1.80 -7.35
CA MET A 203 -7.74 -0.99 -7.72
C MET A 203 -6.45 -1.67 -7.22
N PRO A 204 -5.43 -1.88 -8.09
CA PRO A 204 -4.20 -2.54 -7.68
C PRO A 204 -3.38 -1.70 -6.71
N ILE A 205 -2.39 -2.35 -6.11
CA ILE A 205 -1.37 -1.73 -5.27
C ILE A 205 0.01 -2.14 -5.78
N ILE A 206 0.98 -1.24 -5.66
CA ILE A 206 2.40 -1.56 -5.88
C ILE A 206 3.06 -1.68 -4.51
N ILE A 207 3.50 -2.88 -4.18
CA ILE A 207 4.11 -3.20 -2.88
C ILE A 207 5.61 -3.38 -3.02
N ASN A 208 6.31 -3.15 -1.91
CA ASN A 208 7.69 -3.56 -1.75
C ASN A 208 7.76 -5.08 -1.52
N SER A 209 8.58 -5.80 -2.29
CA SER A 209 8.78 -7.24 -2.13
C SER A 209 9.84 -7.59 -1.07
N ASN A 210 10.66 -6.63 -0.65
CA ASN A 210 11.72 -6.83 0.32
C ASN A 210 11.25 -6.38 1.73
N ILE A 211 10.40 -7.20 2.35
CA ILE A 211 9.79 -6.91 3.66
C ILE A 211 10.22 -7.95 4.70
N LYS A 212 10.79 -7.54 5.83
CA LYS A 212 11.05 -8.45 6.96
C LYS A 212 10.14 -8.11 8.14
N TYR A 213 9.70 -9.12 8.89
CA TYR A 213 8.85 -8.88 10.06
C TYR A 213 9.51 -8.01 11.13
N CYS A 214 10.81 -8.18 11.37
CA CYS A 214 11.55 -7.36 12.33
C CYS A 214 11.48 -5.86 12.02
N ASP A 215 11.34 -5.50 10.74
CA ASP A 215 11.30 -4.10 10.31
C ASP A 215 9.89 -3.48 10.46
N ILE A 216 8.84 -4.31 10.49
CA ILE A 216 7.44 -3.86 10.40
C ILE A 216 6.58 -4.25 11.59
N ALA A 217 7.04 -5.12 12.50
CA ALA A 217 6.24 -5.64 13.61
C ALA A 217 5.70 -4.54 14.51
N PHE A 218 6.53 -3.56 14.85
CA PHE A 218 6.12 -2.39 15.61
C PHE A 218 5.01 -1.60 14.92
N TYR A 219 5.18 -1.31 13.63
CA TYR A 219 4.16 -0.58 12.86
C TYR A 219 2.85 -1.37 12.72
N LEU A 220 2.93 -2.69 12.50
CA LEU A 220 1.75 -3.54 12.46
C LEU A 220 1.06 -3.67 13.82
N GLY A 221 1.79 -3.54 14.93
CA GLY A 221 1.21 -3.39 16.27
C GLY A 221 0.41 -2.10 16.41
N ALA A 222 0.96 -0.99 15.94
CA ALA A 222 0.23 0.29 15.93
C ALA A 222 -1.00 0.23 15.01
N TYR A 223 -0.88 -0.37 13.82
CA TYR A 223 -2.02 -0.62 12.94
C TYR A 223 -3.04 -1.60 13.55
N PHE A 224 -2.59 -2.57 14.34
CA PHE A 224 -3.48 -3.45 15.09
C PHE A 224 -4.30 -2.68 16.12
N ALA A 225 -3.73 -1.70 16.83
CA ALA A 225 -4.49 -0.87 17.77
C ALA A 225 -5.41 0.13 17.03
N ASP A 226 -4.81 1.04 16.27
CA ASP A 226 -5.46 2.26 15.76
C ASP A 226 -5.90 2.18 14.29
N GLY A 227 -5.62 1.08 13.61
CA GLY A 227 -5.87 0.91 12.18
C GLY A 227 -7.27 0.41 11.83
N THR A 228 -7.75 0.79 10.65
CA THR A 228 -9.02 0.29 10.13
C THR A 228 -8.84 -1.11 9.55
N LYS A 229 -9.07 -2.14 10.36
CA LYS A 229 -8.98 -3.56 9.96
C LYS A 229 -10.20 -4.07 9.19
N LYS A 230 -11.25 -3.26 9.04
CA LYS A 230 -12.52 -3.58 8.38
C LYS A 230 -13.00 -2.41 7.52
N GLY A 231 -13.90 -2.69 6.57
CA GLY A 231 -14.50 -1.69 5.68
C GLY A 231 -13.90 -1.71 4.28
N ASN A 232 -13.84 -0.54 3.63
CA ASN A 232 -13.45 -0.42 2.21
C ASN A 232 -12.15 0.38 1.99
N SER A 233 -11.45 0.75 3.06
CA SER A 233 -10.23 1.55 3.00
C SER A 233 -9.31 1.17 4.13
N TRP A 234 -8.01 1.30 3.87
CA TRP A 234 -7.00 1.28 4.91
C TRP A 234 -6.88 2.68 5.53
N ALA A 235 -6.66 2.75 6.84
CA ALA A 235 -6.33 3.97 7.55
C ALA A 235 -5.62 3.63 8.87
N ILE A 236 -4.84 4.59 9.38
CA ILE A 236 -4.20 4.57 10.70
C ILE A 236 -4.27 5.97 11.32
N CYS A 237 -4.43 6.03 12.63
CA CYS A 237 -4.51 7.29 13.38
C CYS A 237 -3.17 7.62 14.03
N ALA A 238 -2.71 8.86 13.90
CA ALA A 238 -1.54 9.39 14.58
C ALA A 238 -1.94 10.54 15.51
N SER A 239 -1.65 10.38 16.79
CA SER A 239 -1.93 11.39 17.82
C SER A 239 -0.75 12.32 18.06
N THR A 240 0.45 11.99 17.60
CA THR A 240 1.63 12.84 17.67
C THR A 240 2.25 13.04 16.28
N PHE A 241 3.11 14.06 16.16
CA PHE A 241 3.87 14.29 14.94
C PHE A 241 4.86 13.15 14.65
N ASP A 242 5.46 12.57 15.68
CA ASP A 242 6.40 11.45 15.55
C ASP A 242 5.70 10.18 15.07
N GLN A 243 4.49 9.90 15.57
CA GLN A 243 3.64 8.85 15.05
C GLN A 243 3.35 9.05 13.56
N ALA A 244 2.92 10.24 13.16
CA ALA A 244 2.61 10.51 11.76
C ALA A 244 3.81 10.32 10.84
N ARG A 245 5.00 10.82 11.22
CA ARG A 245 6.24 10.63 10.45
C ARG A 245 6.61 9.15 10.33
N ALA A 246 6.59 8.42 11.44
CA ALA A 246 6.92 7.00 11.46
C ALA A 246 5.94 6.18 10.61
N TYR A 247 4.64 6.44 10.75
CA TYR A 247 3.59 5.71 10.03
C TYR A 247 3.64 6.00 8.53
N LEU A 248 3.85 7.25 8.12
CA LEU A 248 4.01 7.60 6.71
C LEU A 248 5.26 7.00 6.10
N LYS A 249 6.39 7.08 6.80
CA LYS A 249 7.64 6.45 6.35
C LYS A 249 7.43 4.95 6.12
N MET A 250 6.79 4.26 7.05
CA MET A 250 6.54 2.82 6.93
C MET A 250 5.51 2.49 5.85
N HIS A 251 4.44 3.28 5.74
CA HIS A 251 3.45 3.11 4.69
C HIS A 251 4.06 3.26 3.29
N ASN A 252 4.84 4.31 3.06
CA ASN A 252 5.52 4.56 1.78
C ASN A 252 6.64 3.52 1.51
N PHE A 253 7.25 2.97 2.56
CA PHE A 253 8.18 1.85 2.42
C PHE A 253 7.49 0.60 1.90
N LEU A 254 6.31 0.27 2.46
CA LEU A 254 5.51 -0.90 2.13
C LEU A 254 4.80 -0.76 0.78
N ILE A 255 4.29 0.43 0.46
CA ILE A 255 3.44 0.72 -0.68
C ILE A 255 4.12 1.79 -1.54
N LYS A 256 4.68 1.39 -2.67
CA LYS A 256 5.50 2.26 -3.54
C LYS A 256 4.66 3.31 -4.28
N ASP A 257 3.39 3.00 -4.54
CA ASP A 257 2.43 3.92 -5.14
C ASP A 257 1.47 4.53 -4.09
N SER A 258 1.96 4.74 -2.87
CA SER A 258 1.18 5.33 -1.76
C SER A 258 0.61 6.70 -2.15
N SER A 259 -0.70 6.87 -1.98
CA SER A 259 -1.38 8.15 -2.20
C SER A 259 -2.39 8.46 -1.08
N PRO A 260 -1.91 8.67 0.16
CA PRO A 260 -2.80 8.87 1.30
C PRO A 260 -3.55 10.22 1.25
N GLU A 261 -4.80 10.18 1.70
CA GLU A 261 -5.61 11.31 2.14
C GLU A 261 -5.35 11.58 3.63
N PHE A 262 -5.24 12.85 3.98
CA PHE A 262 -4.97 13.33 5.33
C PHE A 262 -6.19 14.04 5.92
N ILE A 263 -6.70 13.51 7.03
CA ILE A 263 -7.88 14.05 7.70
C ILE A 263 -7.55 14.37 9.16
N ILE A 264 -7.72 15.61 9.59
CA ILE A 264 -7.59 15.97 11.01
C ILE A 264 -8.92 15.78 11.71
N SER A 265 -8.93 15.07 12.84
CA SER A 265 -10.08 14.97 13.75
C SER A 265 -9.75 15.61 15.08
N TYR A 266 -10.57 16.56 15.53
CA TYR A 266 -10.35 17.30 16.77
C TYR A 266 -11.65 17.47 17.56
N THR A 267 -11.56 17.36 18.89
CA THR A 267 -12.69 17.59 19.80
C THR A 267 -12.53 18.96 20.43
N ASN A 268 -13.47 19.86 20.17
CA ASN A 268 -13.41 21.26 20.58
C ASN A 268 -13.91 21.47 22.02
N ILE A 269 -13.10 21.04 22.99
CA ILE A 269 -13.46 21.11 24.40
C ILE A 269 -13.62 22.54 24.93
N TYR A 270 -12.94 23.51 24.33
CA TYR A 270 -12.95 24.92 24.74
C TYR A 270 -13.97 25.77 24.00
N LYS A 271 -14.78 25.16 23.11
CA LYS A 271 -15.79 25.86 22.29
C LYS A 271 -15.22 27.06 21.52
N ILE A 272 -13.97 26.97 21.07
CA ILE A 272 -13.33 27.97 20.21
C ILE A 272 -14.03 27.99 18.85
N ASN A 273 -13.98 29.08 18.09
CA ASN A 273 -14.53 29.12 16.74
C ASN A 273 -13.95 27.97 15.87
N PRO A 274 -14.79 27.08 15.30
CA PRO A 274 -14.31 25.94 14.52
C PRO A 274 -13.41 26.29 13.33
N GLU A 275 -13.63 27.44 12.67
CA GLU A 275 -12.81 27.85 11.52
C GLU A 275 -11.43 28.35 11.95
N GLU A 276 -11.30 28.96 13.13
CA GLU A 276 -10.02 29.35 13.70
C GLU A 276 -9.19 28.12 14.07
N VAL A 277 -9.81 27.19 14.81
CA VAL A 277 -9.19 25.90 15.18
C VAL A 277 -8.75 25.14 13.93
N LYS A 278 -9.60 25.09 12.90
CA LYS A 278 -9.28 24.41 11.65
C LYS A 278 -8.05 25.02 10.96
N LYS A 279 -7.97 26.35 10.86
CA LYS A 279 -6.80 27.03 10.26
C LYS A 279 -5.51 26.72 11.03
N GLU A 280 -5.57 26.79 12.35
CA GLU A 280 -4.42 26.52 13.22
C GLU A 280 -3.94 25.07 13.10
N LEU A 281 -4.88 24.11 13.19
CA LEU A 281 -4.56 22.69 13.08
C LEU A 281 -3.97 22.34 11.71
N VAL A 282 -4.57 22.84 10.63
CA VAL A 282 -4.03 22.63 9.27
C VAL A 282 -2.60 23.14 9.21
N LYS A 283 -2.39 24.42 9.57
CA LYS A 283 -1.05 25.04 9.53
C LYS A 283 -0.02 24.22 10.30
N ILE A 284 -0.30 23.85 11.55
CA ILE A 284 0.65 23.12 12.40
C ILE A 284 1.01 21.75 11.80
N TRP A 285 0.03 21.00 11.29
CA TRP A 285 0.28 19.68 10.70
C TRP A 285 1.04 19.76 9.38
N GLU A 286 0.70 20.72 8.52
CA GLU A 286 1.42 20.95 7.26
C GLU A 286 2.87 21.38 7.54
N ASP A 287 3.09 22.31 8.47
CA ASP A 287 4.42 22.80 8.85
C ASP A 287 5.29 21.70 9.50
N LYS A 288 4.72 20.86 10.37
CA LYS A 288 5.50 19.86 11.13
C LYS A 288 5.73 18.55 10.39
N ILE A 289 4.86 18.16 9.46
CA ILE A 289 4.93 16.87 8.78
C ILE A 289 5.21 17.01 7.27
N GLY A 290 4.91 18.16 6.67
CA GLY A 290 5.06 18.35 5.22
C GLY A 290 3.98 17.63 4.40
N ILE A 291 2.76 17.57 4.94
CA ILE A 291 1.58 16.98 4.26
C ILE A 291 0.66 18.07 3.76
N ARG A 292 -0.30 17.70 2.89
CA ARG A 292 -1.44 18.56 2.55
C ARG A 292 -2.70 18.01 3.22
N VAL A 293 -3.32 18.79 4.10
CA VAL A 293 -4.52 18.34 4.80
C VAL A 293 -5.73 18.43 3.87
N ASN A 294 -6.39 17.30 3.62
CA ASN A 294 -7.55 17.23 2.72
C ASN A 294 -8.85 17.65 3.42
N LYS A 295 -9.00 17.29 4.70
CA LYS A 295 -10.24 17.52 5.45
C LYS A 295 -9.98 17.70 6.93
N THR A 296 -10.79 18.55 7.57
CA THR A 296 -10.79 18.72 9.02
C THR A 296 -12.18 18.41 9.56
N ARG A 297 -12.24 17.67 10.66
CA ARG A 297 -13.48 17.32 11.38
C ARG A 297 -13.38 17.85 12.81
N ILE A 298 -14.10 18.92 13.08
CA ILE A 298 -14.25 19.48 14.43
C ILE A 298 -15.51 18.86 15.05
N ARG A 299 -15.37 18.24 16.22
CA ARG A 299 -16.47 17.60 16.96
C ARG A 299 -16.74 18.37 18.24
N GLU A 300 -18.01 18.40 18.64
CA GLU A 300 -18.39 18.84 19.97
C GLU A 300 -18.06 17.75 21.02
N PRO A 301 -17.63 18.14 22.23
CA PRO A 301 -17.34 17.19 23.29
C PRO A 301 -18.62 16.51 23.81
N ILE A 302 -18.69 15.19 23.68
CA ILE A 302 -19.72 14.37 24.33
C ILE A 302 -19.19 14.00 25.72
N GLY A 303 -19.24 14.95 26.66
CA GLY A 303 -18.85 14.75 28.07
C GLY A 303 -17.61 15.53 28.55
N LYS A 304 -17.46 15.63 29.88
CA LYS A 304 -16.44 16.43 30.58
C LYS A 304 -15.16 15.65 30.91
N SER A 305 -14.48 15.04 29.94
CA SER A 305 -13.15 14.46 30.22
C SER A 305 -12.04 15.18 29.46
N PRO A 306 -11.59 16.37 29.93
CA PRO A 306 -10.45 17.08 29.36
C PRO A 306 -9.13 16.28 29.46
N GLY A 307 -9.07 15.23 30.29
CA GLY A 307 -7.86 14.43 30.50
C GLY A 307 -7.40 13.57 29.29
N LYS A 308 -8.22 13.43 28.23
CA LYS A 308 -7.85 12.76 26.97
C LYS A 308 -7.77 13.73 25.79
N TRP A 309 -7.75 15.03 26.05
CA TRP A 309 -7.72 16.03 24.99
C TRP A 309 -6.31 16.12 24.38
N ASN A 310 -6.26 16.06 23.05
CA ASN A 310 -5.06 16.30 22.28
C ASN A 310 -5.17 17.68 21.62
N LYS A 311 -4.30 18.61 22.04
CA LYS A 311 -4.27 19.99 21.53
C LYS A 311 -4.06 20.10 20.02
N TYR A 312 -3.41 19.11 19.41
CA TYR A 312 -3.15 19.09 17.97
C TYR A 312 -4.16 18.23 17.21
N GLY A 313 -5.14 17.64 17.89
CA GLY A 313 -6.04 16.65 17.30
C GLY A 313 -5.30 15.39 16.83
N THR A 314 -6.05 14.49 16.20
CA THR A 314 -5.54 13.24 15.65
C THR A 314 -5.53 13.33 14.13
N LEU A 315 -4.38 13.04 13.52
CA LEU A 315 -4.26 12.89 12.07
C LEU A 315 -4.67 11.48 11.68
N ILE A 316 -5.67 11.37 10.82
CA ILE A 316 -6.08 10.11 10.18
C ILE A 316 -5.41 10.08 8.81
N ILE A 317 -4.52 9.10 8.61
CA ILE A 317 -3.86 8.81 7.34
C ILE A 317 -4.67 7.71 6.68
N ARG A 318 -5.23 7.94 5.48
CA ARG A 318 -6.20 7.03 4.86
C ARG A 318 -5.94 6.83 3.39
N GLU A 319 -6.16 5.63 2.88
CA GLU A 319 -6.15 5.40 1.43
C GLU A 319 -7.30 4.48 0.99
N HIS A 320 -8.03 4.93 -0.04
CA HIS A 320 -9.28 4.29 -0.51
C HIS A 320 -9.01 3.16 -1.50
N ARG A 321 -8.29 2.14 -1.03
CA ARG A 321 -7.99 0.91 -1.79
C ARG A 321 -8.34 -0.31 -0.95
N ILE A 322 -9.31 -1.11 -1.40
CA ILE A 322 -9.65 -2.37 -0.71
C ILE A 322 -8.49 -3.37 -0.81
N ALA A 323 -7.77 -3.42 -1.94
CA ALA A 323 -6.60 -4.28 -2.08
C ALA A 323 -5.50 -3.95 -1.05
N LEU A 324 -5.37 -2.67 -0.70
CA LEU A 324 -4.45 -2.21 0.34
C LEU A 324 -4.85 -2.71 1.72
N LEU A 325 -6.14 -2.58 2.07
CA LEU A 325 -6.69 -3.11 3.31
C LEU A 325 -6.48 -4.61 3.42
N ASP A 326 -6.79 -5.36 2.36
CA ASP A 326 -6.58 -6.81 2.30
C ASP A 326 -5.11 -7.16 2.54
N PHE A 327 -4.18 -6.45 1.89
CA PHE A 327 -2.74 -6.66 2.04
C PHE A 327 -2.26 -6.45 3.48
N TYR A 328 -2.65 -5.33 4.12
CA TYR A 328 -2.29 -5.06 5.51
C TYR A 328 -2.85 -6.10 6.47
N ASN A 329 -4.09 -6.53 6.27
CA ASN A 329 -4.71 -7.56 7.09
C ASN A 329 -4.02 -8.92 6.90
N SER A 330 -3.59 -9.26 5.69
CA SER A 330 -2.80 -10.47 5.42
C SER A 330 -1.42 -10.41 6.09
N LEU A 331 -0.72 -9.28 6.00
CA LEU A 331 0.57 -9.07 6.70
C LEU A 331 0.42 -9.22 8.21
N LEU A 332 -0.59 -8.56 8.79
CA LEU A 332 -0.89 -8.63 10.21
C LEU A 332 -1.20 -10.07 10.64
N GLY A 333 -2.09 -10.76 9.92
CA GLY A 333 -2.44 -12.16 10.23
C GLY A 333 -1.25 -13.11 10.10
N SER A 334 -0.36 -12.86 9.14
CA SER A 334 0.86 -13.66 8.93
C SER A 334 1.90 -13.42 10.03
N LEU A 335 2.10 -12.15 10.45
CA LEU A 335 2.97 -11.80 11.59
C LEU A 335 2.47 -12.44 12.89
N LEU A 336 1.16 -12.39 13.15
CA LEU A 336 0.59 -12.97 14.37
C LEU A 336 0.82 -14.49 14.43
N LYS A 337 0.69 -15.19 13.29
CA LYS A 337 0.99 -16.62 13.20
C LYS A 337 2.48 -16.89 13.45
N GLU A 338 3.36 -16.08 12.88
CA GLU A 338 4.81 -16.18 13.09
C GLU A 338 5.16 -16.09 14.58
N ILE A 339 4.63 -15.06 15.26
CA ILE A 339 4.84 -14.84 16.69
C ILE A 339 4.37 -16.05 17.51
N LEU A 340 3.17 -16.55 17.24
CA LEU A 340 2.57 -17.64 18.02
C LEU A 340 3.22 -19.01 17.76
N PHE A 341 3.59 -19.29 16.51
CA PHE A 341 4.19 -20.58 16.12
C PHE A 341 5.65 -20.68 16.56
N ASN A 342 6.45 -19.65 16.27
CA ASN A 342 7.88 -19.66 16.60
C ASN A 342 8.17 -19.18 18.03
N LYS A 343 7.17 -18.63 18.73
CA LYS A 343 7.32 -18.02 20.06
C LYS A 343 8.43 -16.97 20.08
N ASP A 344 8.57 -16.22 18.99
CA ASP A 344 9.61 -15.19 18.85
C ASP A 344 9.32 -14.03 19.79
N LYS A 345 10.08 -13.98 20.88
CA LYS A 345 9.96 -12.98 21.93
C LYS A 345 10.29 -11.57 21.45
N ARG A 346 11.23 -11.40 20.50
CA ARG A 346 11.61 -10.08 20.00
C ARG A 346 10.48 -9.51 19.14
N LEU A 347 9.98 -10.30 18.19
CA LEU A 347 8.86 -9.89 17.34
C LEU A 347 7.60 -9.60 18.15
N ALA A 348 7.29 -10.43 19.16
CA ALA A 348 6.17 -10.19 20.05
C ALA A 348 6.32 -8.87 20.83
N ILE A 349 7.51 -8.58 21.35
CA ILE A 349 7.75 -7.33 22.08
C ILE A 349 7.65 -6.13 21.14
N ASP A 350 8.19 -6.22 19.92
CA ASP A 350 8.04 -5.16 18.90
C ASP A 350 6.57 -4.90 18.60
N PHE A 351 5.80 -5.96 18.35
CA PHE A 351 4.37 -5.87 18.11
C PHE A 351 3.62 -5.25 19.29
N ILE A 352 3.84 -5.73 20.53
CA ILE A 352 3.19 -5.20 21.73
C ILE A 352 3.57 -3.74 21.98
N CYS A 353 4.83 -3.34 21.75
CA CYS A 353 5.23 -1.93 21.85
C CYS A 353 4.52 -1.07 20.80
N GLY A 354 4.32 -1.59 19.60
CA GLY A 354 3.48 -0.97 18.60
C GLY A 354 2.04 -0.77 19.06
N VAL A 355 1.43 -1.80 19.67
CA VAL A 355 0.07 -1.72 20.24
C VAL A 355 0.00 -0.66 21.34
N LEU A 356 1.05 -0.52 22.15
CA LEU A 356 1.13 0.50 23.20
C LEU A 356 1.14 1.92 22.63
N GLU A 357 1.65 2.17 21.43
CA GLU A 357 1.62 3.50 20.82
C GLU A 357 0.20 3.99 20.54
N GLY A 358 -0.70 3.09 20.13
CA GLY A 358 -2.09 3.45 19.85
C GLY A 358 -2.92 3.45 21.14
N ASP A 359 -3.13 2.25 21.68
CA ASP A 359 -4.10 1.99 22.76
C ASP A 359 -3.45 1.90 24.16
N GLY A 360 -2.13 2.02 24.24
CA GLY A 360 -1.38 1.93 25.48
C GLY A 360 -1.38 3.23 26.29
N TYR A 361 -1.42 3.07 27.61
CA TYR A 361 -1.24 4.16 28.55
C TYR A 361 -0.55 3.71 29.83
N ALA A 362 0.16 4.65 30.47
CA ALA A 362 0.67 4.50 31.83
C ALA A 362 -0.27 5.26 32.78
N PRO A 363 -1.00 4.60 33.69
CA PRO A 363 -1.94 5.29 34.60
C PRO A 363 -1.23 6.17 35.62
N ALA A 364 -1.81 7.34 35.92
CA ALA A 364 -1.21 8.33 36.82
C ALA A 364 -1.11 7.88 38.29
N THR A 365 -2.07 7.08 38.75
CA THR A 365 -2.25 6.76 40.18
C THR A 365 -1.54 5.48 40.63
N LYS A 366 -0.75 4.84 39.77
CA LYS A 366 -0.26 3.48 40.01
C LYS A 366 1.20 3.33 39.58
N ARG A 367 1.99 2.63 40.41
CA ARG A 367 3.45 2.47 40.24
C ARG A 367 3.80 1.75 38.93
N GLY A 368 4.51 2.44 38.03
CA GLY A 368 5.34 1.92 36.93
C GLY A 368 4.79 0.81 36.04
N HIS A 369 3.48 0.72 35.80
CA HIS A 369 2.89 -0.35 34.98
C HIS A 369 2.22 0.22 33.73
N ILE A 370 2.10 -0.62 32.70
CA ILE A 370 1.46 -0.25 31.42
C ILE A 370 0.13 -0.98 31.28
N THR A 371 -0.81 -0.33 30.62
CA THR A 371 -2.15 -0.87 30.33
C THR A 371 -2.50 -0.64 28.87
N ILE A 372 -3.09 -1.63 28.22
CA ILE A 372 -3.69 -1.53 26.88
C ILE A 372 -5.20 -1.59 27.06
N SER A 373 -5.93 -0.60 26.52
CA SER A 373 -7.39 -0.61 26.46
C SER A 373 -7.83 -1.17 25.12
N THR A 374 -8.65 -2.21 25.09
CA THR A 374 -9.03 -2.86 23.84
C THR A 374 -10.39 -3.55 23.95
N ASN A 375 -10.86 -4.13 22.83
CA ASN A 375 -12.09 -4.93 22.79
C ASN A 375 -11.81 -6.41 23.08
N LYS A 376 -12.88 -7.19 23.28
CA LYS A 376 -12.79 -8.62 23.63
C LYS A 376 -11.94 -9.44 22.65
N ASN A 377 -12.12 -9.25 21.35
CA ASN A 377 -11.46 -10.09 20.33
C ASN A 377 -9.95 -9.82 20.30
N GLU A 378 -9.57 -8.55 20.39
CA GLU A 378 -8.17 -8.14 20.42
C GLU A 378 -7.50 -8.50 21.75
N ALA A 379 -8.22 -8.42 22.87
CA ALA A 379 -7.72 -8.87 24.17
C ALA A 379 -7.28 -10.35 24.12
N THR A 380 -8.08 -11.23 23.52
CA THR A 380 -7.74 -12.66 23.35
C THR A 380 -6.50 -12.85 22.47
N ILE A 381 -6.33 -12.04 21.43
CA ILE A 381 -5.12 -12.11 20.58
C ILE A 381 -3.89 -11.69 21.38
N LEU A 382 -3.97 -10.58 22.13
CA LEU A 382 -2.86 -10.07 22.94
C LEU A 382 -2.49 -11.04 24.08
N GLU A 383 -3.49 -11.66 24.72
CA GLU A 383 -3.32 -12.75 25.70
C GLU A 383 -2.47 -13.89 25.12
N ASN A 384 -2.89 -14.45 23.98
CA ASN A 384 -2.17 -15.54 23.33
C ASN A 384 -0.72 -15.16 22.99
N ILE A 385 -0.48 -13.92 22.53
CA ILE A 385 0.87 -13.44 22.22
C ILE A 385 1.72 -13.42 23.49
N LEU A 386 1.23 -12.79 24.56
CA LEU A 386 1.98 -12.62 25.79
C LEU A 386 2.24 -13.96 26.50
N ASP A 387 1.27 -14.88 26.47
CA ASP A 387 1.43 -16.25 27.00
C ASP A 387 2.47 -17.04 26.21
N ALA A 388 2.46 -16.94 24.86
CA ALA A 388 3.44 -17.63 24.01
C ALA A 388 4.88 -17.21 24.32
N VAL A 389 5.10 -15.97 24.76
CA VAL A 389 6.42 -15.41 25.11
C VAL A 389 6.65 -15.27 26.62
N GLN A 390 5.76 -15.85 27.43
CA GLN A 390 5.84 -15.94 28.88
C GLN A 390 5.97 -14.58 29.60
N ILE A 391 5.32 -13.55 29.06
CA ILE A 391 5.19 -12.25 29.71
C ILE A 391 3.94 -12.28 30.58
N LYS A 392 4.08 -12.07 31.89
CA LYS A 392 2.95 -12.08 32.83
C LYS A 392 2.10 -10.81 32.73
N PHE A 393 0.79 -10.97 32.64
CA PHE A 393 -0.17 -9.87 32.60
C PHE A 393 -1.41 -10.16 33.46
N LYS A 394 -2.28 -9.15 33.62
CA LYS A 394 -3.62 -9.29 34.18
C LYS A 394 -4.64 -8.65 33.25
N ILE A 395 -5.78 -9.31 33.03
CA ILE A 395 -6.90 -8.75 32.27
C ILE A 395 -8.01 -8.33 33.23
N TYR A 396 -8.56 -7.15 32.99
CA TYR A 396 -9.74 -6.63 33.70
C TYR A 396 -10.83 -6.34 32.67
N LYS A 397 -12.06 -6.73 32.98
CA LYS A 397 -13.24 -6.35 32.20
C LYS A 397 -13.88 -5.13 32.86
N GLU A 398 -13.99 -4.03 32.11
CA GLU A 398 -14.66 -2.81 32.59
C GLU A 398 -16.16 -2.85 32.24
N HIS A 399 -16.49 -3.20 30.99
CA HIS A 399 -17.86 -3.31 30.47
C HIS A 399 -18.00 -4.51 29.51
N GLN A 400 -19.17 -4.73 28.91
CA GLN A 400 -19.40 -5.88 28.02
C GLN A 400 -18.35 -6.05 26.92
N ASN A 401 -17.86 -4.96 26.33
CA ASN A 401 -16.87 -4.96 25.24
C ASN A 401 -15.60 -4.13 25.54
N SER A 402 -15.36 -3.70 26.79
CA SER A 402 -14.17 -2.94 27.19
C SER A 402 -13.28 -3.79 28.10
N TYR A 403 -12.05 -4.03 27.66
CA TYR A 403 -11.06 -4.85 28.35
C TYR A 403 -9.77 -4.05 28.56
N PHE A 404 -9.13 -4.25 29.71
CA PHE A 404 -7.82 -3.71 30.02
C PHE A 404 -6.83 -4.82 30.25
N LEU A 405 -5.77 -4.85 29.44
CA LEU A 405 -4.64 -5.74 29.65
C LEU A 405 -3.53 -4.97 30.36
N ARG A 406 -3.06 -5.48 31.50
CA ARG A 406 -2.10 -4.82 32.38
C ARG A 406 -0.81 -5.63 32.51
N ILE A 407 0.33 -5.01 32.21
CA ILE A 407 1.66 -5.58 32.47
C ILE A 407 2.27 -4.83 33.65
N GLY A 408 2.59 -5.57 34.72
CA GLY A 408 3.10 -5.02 35.98
C GLY A 408 4.55 -4.58 35.92
N ALA A 409 4.94 -3.64 36.79
CA ALA A 409 6.28 -3.06 36.81
C ALA A 409 7.42 -4.09 36.93
N LEU A 410 7.26 -5.15 37.74
CA LEU A 410 8.27 -6.19 37.85
C LEU A 410 8.41 -7.03 36.57
N GLU A 411 7.30 -7.29 35.86
CA GLU A 411 7.38 -7.96 34.57
C GLU A 411 8.05 -7.07 33.50
N ILE A 412 7.83 -5.76 33.57
CA ILE A 412 8.57 -4.79 32.75
C ILE A 412 10.07 -4.87 33.06
N LEU A 413 10.47 -4.91 34.34
CA LEU A 413 11.88 -5.08 34.73
C LEU A 413 12.49 -6.37 34.18
N ARG A 414 11.75 -7.47 34.25
CA ARG A 414 12.17 -8.78 33.71
C ARG A 414 12.51 -8.72 32.23
N ASN A 415 11.81 -7.85 31.48
CA ASN A 415 11.94 -7.70 30.03
C ASN A 415 12.58 -6.35 29.62
N PHE A 416 13.24 -5.66 30.56
CA PHE A 416 13.62 -4.25 30.40
C PHE A 416 14.52 -4.01 29.19
N HIS A 417 15.51 -4.88 28.97
CA HIS A 417 16.45 -4.78 27.85
C HIS A 417 15.78 -4.80 26.47
N PHE A 418 14.61 -5.45 26.33
CA PHE A 418 13.85 -5.44 25.08
C PHE A 418 12.89 -4.24 24.97
N LEU A 419 12.47 -3.68 26.11
CA LEU A 419 11.39 -2.68 26.19
C LEU A 419 11.88 -1.24 26.25
N LYS A 420 13.04 -0.99 26.89
CA LYS A 420 13.50 0.35 27.29
C LYS A 420 13.52 1.37 26.14
N ASP A 421 13.89 0.93 24.94
CA ASP A 421 14.05 1.80 23.76
C ASP A 421 12.82 1.79 22.85
N LYS A 422 11.71 1.14 23.26
CA LYS A 422 10.54 0.89 22.39
C LYS A 422 9.21 1.32 22.99
N ILE A 423 9.08 1.33 24.32
CA ILE A 423 7.84 1.73 24.98
C ILE A 423 7.59 3.23 24.75
N PHE A 424 6.44 3.57 24.15
CA PHE A 424 6.00 4.96 23.92
C PHE A 424 7.04 5.83 23.20
N ILE A 425 7.91 5.24 22.38
CA ILE A 425 8.97 5.96 21.66
C ILE A 425 8.41 7.06 20.74
N LEU A 426 7.20 6.89 20.21
CA LEU A 426 6.54 7.91 19.37
C LEU A 426 5.62 8.84 20.18
N TYR A 427 5.64 8.72 21.50
CA TYR A 427 4.86 9.53 22.44
C TYR A 427 5.73 10.02 23.62
N PRO A 428 6.62 11.01 23.39
CA PRO A 428 7.67 11.39 24.35
C PRO A 428 7.15 11.75 25.75
N GLU A 429 6.01 12.44 25.85
CA GLU A 429 5.42 12.80 27.15
C GLU A 429 4.98 11.56 27.95
N ARG A 430 4.42 10.53 27.28
CA ARG A 430 4.04 9.26 27.91
C ARG A 430 5.27 8.44 28.27
N HIS A 431 6.28 8.42 27.40
CA HIS A 431 7.56 7.77 27.65
C HIS A 431 8.18 8.32 28.94
N LYS A 432 8.37 9.64 29.02
CA LYS A 432 8.93 10.30 30.21
C LYS A 432 8.11 10.01 31.47
N ALA A 433 6.80 10.21 31.41
CA ALA A 433 5.91 9.98 32.56
C ALA A 433 5.94 8.52 33.03
N PHE A 434 6.11 7.57 32.11
CA PHE A 434 6.25 6.16 32.43
C PHE A 434 7.54 5.86 33.20
N PHE A 435 8.70 6.33 32.72
CA PHE A 435 9.99 6.09 33.39
C PHE A 435 10.06 6.80 34.76
N GLU A 436 9.54 8.01 34.89
CA GLU A 436 9.43 8.70 36.19
C GLU A 436 8.64 7.87 37.21
N ARG A 437 7.53 7.26 36.78
CA ARG A 437 6.73 6.40 37.67
C ARG A 437 7.41 5.07 37.94
N LEU A 438 8.19 4.56 36.99
CA LEU A 438 8.95 3.33 37.16
C LEU A 438 10.00 3.50 38.28
N LYS A 439 10.62 4.69 38.41
CA LYS A 439 11.54 5.02 39.52
C LYS A 439 10.95 4.77 40.91
N THR A 440 9.63 4.91 41.07
CA THR A 440 8.96 4.72 42.37
C THR A 440 8.78 3.25 42.78
N VAL A 441 9.10 2.30 41.92
CA VAL A 441 8.92 0.87 42.16
C VAL A 441 10.06 0.34 43.02
N GLY A 442 9.76 -0.38 44.11
CA GLY A 442 10.78 -0.82 45.08
C GLY A 442 11.98 -1.57 44.47
N GLY A 443 11.74 -2.43 43.47
CA GLY A 443 12.83 -3.11 42.75
C GLY A 443 13.69 -2.16 41.90
N VAL A 444 13.11 -1.09 41.36
CA VAL A 444 13.85 -0.05 40.61
C VAL A 444 14.65 0.81 41.58
N ARG A 445 14.04 1.25 42.69
CA ARG A 445 14.72 2.04 43.73
C ARG A 445 15.91 1.31 44.33
N PHE A 446 15.82 -0.01 44.48
CA PHE A 446 16.95 -0.82 44.90
C PHE A 446 18.15 -0.66 43.96
N PHE A 447 17.95 -0.77 42.64
CA PHE A 447 19.05 -0.65 41.67
C PHE A 447 19.53 0.79 41.41
N ILE A 448 18.66 1.79 41.56
CA ILE A 448 19.01 3.20 41.29
C ILE A 448 19.54 3.90 42.54
N GLU A 449 18.85 3.75 43.67
CA GLU A 449 19.04 4.53 44.91
C GLU A 449 19.65 3.70 46.05
N GLY A 450 19.83 2.39 45.90
CA GLY A 450 20.28 1.50 46.97
C GLY A 450 19.22 1.26 48.07
N HIS A 451 17.95 1.57 47.79
CA HIS A 451 16.86 1.41 48.76
C HIS A 451 16.59 -0.08 49.04
N GLU A 452 16.49 -0.46 50.31
CA GLU A 452 16.20 -1.84 50.67
C GLU A 452 14.79 -2.28 50.19
N PRO A 453 14.67 -3.33 49.35
CA PRO A 453 13.38 -3.78 48.85
C PRO A 453 12.65 -4.60 49.92
N THR A 454 11.31 -4.56 49.91
CA THR A 454 10.50 -5.45 50.74
C THR A 454 10.84 -6.92 50.47
N GLY A 455 10.77 -7.80 51.48
CA GLY A 455 11.22 -9.19 51.39
C GLY A 455 10.72 -9.97 50.16
N TRP A 456 9.45 -9.80 49.78
CA TRP A 456 8.90 -10.48 48.59
C TRP A 456 9.48 -9.95 47.26
N VAL A 457 9.80 -8.65 47.16
CA VAL A 457 10.48 -8.07 45.99
C VAL A 457 11.91 -8.59 45.92
N LYS A 458 12.59 -8.69 47.08
CA LYS A 458 13.94 -9.24 47.19
C LYS A 458 13.98 -10.70 46.71
N ALA A 459 13.01 -11.51 47.14
CA ALA A 459 12.83 -12.88 46.66
C ALA A 459 12.57 -12.93 45.13
N TRP A 460 11.67 -12.09 44.62
CA TRP A 460 11.39 -12.03 43.18
C TRP A 460 12.63 -11.66 42.35
N LEU A 461 13.44 -10.69 42.82
CA LEU A 461 14.68 -10.29 42.15
C LEU A 461 15.69 -11.44 42.07
N LYS A 462 15.82 -12.21 43.15
CA LYS A 462 16.64 -13.44 43.21
C LYS A 462 16.13 -14.52 42.25
N GLU A 463 14.83 -14.82 42.26
CA GLU A 463 14.21 -15.80 41.34
C GLU A 463 14.40 -15.46 39.86
N ASN A 464 14.57 -14.17 39.53
CA ASN A 464 14.80 -13.71 38.16
C ASN A 464 16.28 -13.51 37.83
N GLY A 465 17.19 -13.92 38.73
CA GLY A 465 18.64 -13.90 38.54
C GLY A 465 19.27 -12.51 38.58
N PHE A 466 18.56 -11.51 39.12
CA PHE A 466 19.15 -10.18 39.36
C PHE A 466 19.93 -10.10 40.67
N LEU A 467 19.61 -11.00 41.61
CA LEU A 467 20.33 -11.21 42.87
C LEU A 467 20.79 -12.67 42.97
N ASN A 468 21.91 -12.93 43.64
CA ASN A 468 22.45 -14.26 43.91
C ASN A 468 21.75 -14.93 45.13
N ALA A 469 22.30 -16.04 45.62
CA ALA A 469 21.73 -16.77 46.76
C ALA A 469 21.80 -15.96 48.06
N GLU A 470 22.87 -15.18 48.22
CA GLU A 470 23.20 -14.29 49.33
C GLU A 470 22.50 -12.93 49.25
N TYR A 471 21.77 -12.68 48.15
CA TYR A 471 21.11 -11.42 47.79
C TYR A 471 22.03 -10.26 47.39
N ASP A 472 23.26 -10.55 46.97
CA ASP A 472 24.10 -9.59 46.27
C ASP A 472 23.68 -9.45 44.80
N THR A 473 24.00 -8.30 44.21
CA THR A 473 23.64 -8.00 42.82
C THR A 473 24.50 -8.83 41.86
N THR A 474 23.86 -9.49 40.88
CA THR A 474 24.57 -10.24 39.82
C THR A 474 24.95 -9.31 38.67
N GLU A 475 25.80 -9.75 37.74
CA GLU A 475 26.11 -9.00 36.50
C GLU A 475 24.84 -8.56 35.75
N LYS A 476 23.83 -9.45 35.68
CA LYS A 476 22.52 -9.16 35.09
C LYS A 476 21.79 -8.04 35.85
N GLY A 477 21.88 -8.03 37.18
CA GLY A 477 21.35 -6.97 38.02
C GLY A 477 22.08 -5.64 37.85
N GLU A 478 23.42 -5.67 37.74
CA GLU A 478 24.23 -4.48 37.47
C GLU A 478 23.90 -3.86 36.11
N GLU A 479 23.78 -4.70 35.07
CA GLU A 479 23.39 -4.26 33.73
C GLU A 479 21.98 -3.62 33.74
N LEU A 480 21.03 -4.25 34.44
CA LEU A 480 19.69 -3.69 34.63
C LEU A 480 19.78 -2.33 35.35
N GLY A 481 20.56 -2.22 36.41
CA GLY A 481 20.75 -0.98 37.16
C GLY A 481 21.33 0.14 36.31
N LYS A 482 22.36 -0.14 35.51
CA LYS A 482 22.94 0.81 34.55
C LYS A 482 21.92 1.25 33.50
N ASN A 483 21.20 0.30 32.91
CA ASN A 483 20.16 0.58 31.93
C ASN A 483 19.02 1.43 32.51
N LEU A 484 18.58 1.15 33.74
CA LEU A 484 17.56 1.91 34.44
C LEU A 484 18.02 3.34 34.72
N LYS A 485 19.25 3.55 35.23
CA LYS A 485 19.82 4.88 35.47
C LYS A 485 19.84 5.73 34.19
N ASN A 486 20.28 5.15 33.08
CA ASN A 486 20.31 5.86 31.78
C ASN A 486 18.90 6.20 31.27
N ALA A 487 17.96 5.26 31.33
CA ALA A 487 16.60 5.48 30.85
C ALA A 487 15.82 6.50 31.71
N THR A 488 16.20 6.65 32.97
CA THR A 488 15.56 7.55 33.93
C THR A 488 16.25 8.91 34.05
N SER A 489 17.37 9.13 33.38
CA SER A 489 18.04 10.44 33.27
C SER A 489 17.52 11.32 32.12
N LEU A 490 16.57 10.82 31.31
CA LEU A 490 15.85 11.52 30.25
C LEU A 490 14.58 12.20 30.80
#